data_AF-A0A8T7H9S6-F1
#
_entry.id   AF-A0A8T7H9S6-F1
#
_cell.length_a   1.000
_cell.length_b   1.000
_cell.length_c   1.000
_cell.angle_alpha   90.00
_cell.angle_beta   90.00
_cell.angle_gamma   90.00
#
_symmetry.space_group_name_H-M   'P 1'
#
loop_
_entity.id
_entity.type
_entity.pdbx_description
1 polymer ?
#
loop_
_entity_poly.entity_id
_entity_poly.type
_entity_poly.pdbx_seq_one_letter_code
_entity_poly.pdbx_strand_id
1 'polypeptide(L)'
;MDLGAAQRAVETVRSALPYITIGPPIMHYGPAGDVHIDVPLVYHDVALDRVHFDPIAKSPSPKGRPVHAWGVSVDRAEVVSIMEQVLKELRVVDAVEFRKPEDCWVVPLAWKVLIVAHIKVTSDGTQLVPDYHLTAEMRRFASW
;
A
#
# COMPACT_ATOMS: atom_id res chain seq x y z
N MET A 1 -8.26 11.51 24.00
CA MET A 1 -7.91 10.36 23.15
C MET A 1 -9.11 9.42 23.17
N ASP A 2 -9.83 9.29 22.05
CA ASP A 2 -10.95 8.36 21.93
C ASP A 2 -10.40 6.98 21.53
N LEU A 3 -10.23 6.11 22.53
CA LEU A 3 -9.78 4.73 22.31
C LEU A 3 -10.79 3.92 21.49
N GLY A 4 -12.08 4.29 21.52
CA GLY A 4 -13.11 3.66 20.72
C GLY A 4 -12.93 3.94 19.22
N ALA A 5 -12.62 5.18 18.85
CA ALA A 5 -12.31 5.52 17.45
C ALA A 5 -11.05 4.83 16.95
N ALA A 6 -10.01 4.77 17.77
CA ALA A 6 -8.77 4.06 17.45
C ALA A 6 -9.01 2.57 17.18
N GLN A 7 -9.79 1.89 18.04
CA GLN A 7 -10.14 0.48 17.85
C GLN A 7 -11.01 0.27 16.60
N ARG A 8 -12.03 1.12 16.40
CA ARG A 8 -12.87 1.07 15.19
C ARG A 8 -12.06 1.21 13.92
N ALA A 9 -11.02 2.05 13.90
CA ALA A 9 -10.15 2.20 12.73
C ALA A 9 -9.46 0.87 12.35
N VAL A 10 -8.93 0.13 13.33
CA VAL A 10 -8.35 -1.20 13.11
C VAL A 10 -9.39 -2.16 12.55
N GLU A 11 -10.58 -2.20 13.15
CA GLU A 11 -11.68 -3.07 12.73
C GLU A 11 -12.15 -2.76 11.30
N THR A 12 -12.30 -1.48 10.96
CA THR A 12 -12.64 -1.02 9.61
C THR A 12 -11.64 -1.53 8.57
N VAL A 13 -10.34 -1.41 8.83
CA VAL A 13 -9.31 -1.93 7.90
C VAL A 13 -9.32 -3.45 7.84
N ARG A 14 -9.52 -4.13 8.98
CA ARG A 14 -9.62 -5.60 9.02
C ARG A 14 -10.80 -6.12 8.21
N SER A 15 -11.95 -5.45 8.28
CA SER A 15 -13.13 -5.77 7.48
C SER A 15 -12.95 -5.46 6.00
N ALA A 16 -12.16 -4.44 5.66
CA ALA A 16 -11.87 -4.09 4.28
C ALA A 16 -10.82 -4.99 3.61
N LEU A 17 -9.86 -5.52 4.36
CA LEU A 17 -8.71 -6.25 3.83
C LEU A 17 -9.06 -7.38 2.84
N PRO A 18 -10.11 -8.21 3.05
CA PRO A 18 -10.49 -9.25 2.08
C PRO A 18 -10.95 -8.75 0.71
N TYR A 19 -11.28 -7.46 0.61
CA TYR A 19 -11.78 -6.81 -0.60
C TYR A 19 -10.74 -5.91 -1.26
N ILE A 20 -9.57 -5.74 -0.62
CA ILE A 20 -8.46 -5.01 -1.22
C ILE A 20 -7.87 -5.88 -2.34
N THR A 21 -7.54 -5.26 -3.47
CA THR A 21 -6.90 -5.90 -4.61
C THR A 21 -5.56 -5.23 -4.94
N ILE A 22 -4.78 -5.88 -5.81
CA ILE A 22 -3.55 -5.31 -6.35
C ILE A 22 -3.88 -4.48 -7.60
N GLY A 23 -3.49 -3.21 -7.56
CA GLY A 23 -3.55 -2.32 -8.72
C GLY A 23 -2.40 -2.56 -9.71
N PRO A 24 -2.44 -1.91 -10.89
CA PRO A 24 -1.37 -2.01 -11.87
C PRO A 24 -0.05 -1.47 -11.27
N PRO A 25 1.07 -2.23 -11.35
CA PRO A 25 2.36 -1.77 -10.87
C PRO A 25 2.82 -0.49 -11.60
N ILE A 26 3.24 0.50 -10.83
CA ILE A 26 3.78 1.78 -11.30
C ILE A 26 5.30 1.66 -11.31
N MET A 27 5.89 1.72 -12.50
CA MET A 27 7.33 1.60 -12.71
C MET A 27 7.93 2.98 -12.94
N HIS A 28 8.72 3.45 -11.99
CA HIS A 28 9.48 4.68 -12.08
C HIS A 28 10.90 4.38 -12.52
N TYR A 29 11.32 4.94 -13.65
CA TYR A 29 12.70 4.85 -14.12
C TYR A 29 13.41 6.16 -13.82
N GLY A 30 14.47 6.09 -13.01
CA GLY A 30 15.30 7.22 -12.67
C GLY A 30 16.34 7.53 -13.75
N PRO A 31 16.95 8.73 -13.73
CA PRO A 31 17.90 9.16 -14.76
C PRO A 31 19.17 8.31 -14.85
N ALA A 32 19.54 7.62 -13.76
CA ALA A 32 20.69 6.73 -13.71
C ALA A 32 20.35 5.29 -14.17
N GLY A 33 19.14 5.08 -14.70
CA GLY A 33 18.63 3.76 -15.08
C GLY A 33 18.21 2.90 -13.88
N ASP A 34 18.03 3.49 -12.70
CA ASP A 34 17.41 2.81 -11.57
C ASP A 34 15.90 2.63 -11.82
N VAL A 35 15.36 1.54 -11.30
CA VAL A 35 13.92 1.29 -11.29
C VAL A 35 13.42 1.26 -9.85
N HIS A 36 12.31 1.96 -9.62
CA HIS A 36 11.52 1.91 -8.41
C HIS A 36 10.10 1.46 -8.77
N ILE A 37 9.56 0.48 -8.04
CA ILE A 37 8.28 -0.14 -8.36
C ILE A 37 7.33 0.03 -7.19
N ASP A 38 6.22 0.70 -7.46
CA ASP A 38 5.13 0.90 -6.53
C ASP A 38 3.93 0.06 -6.95
N VAL A 39 3.38 -0.70 -6.00
CA VAL A 39 2.22 -1.57 -6.24
C VAL A 39 1.04 -1.05 -5.42
N PRO A 40 0.02 -0.44 -6.06
CA PRO A 40 -1.13 0.09 -5.35
C PRO A 40 -1.95 -1.02 -4.67
N LEU A 41 -2.42 -0.75 -3.45
CA LEU A 41 -3.50 -1.48 -2.81
C LEU A 41 -4.82 -0.75 -3.12
N VAL A 42 -5.74 -1.44 -3.77
CA VAL A 42 -6.96 -0.83 -4.35
C VAL A 42 -8.20 -1.34 -3.64
N TYR A 43 -9.15 -0.44 -3.41
CA TYR A 43 -10.48 -0.76 -2.89
C TYR A 43 -11.51 0.04 -3.69
N HIS A 44 -12.45 -0.62 -4.37
CA HIS A 44 -13.44 0.01 -5.26
C HIS A 44 -12.85 1.09 -6.20
N ASP A 45 -11.83 0.71 -6.98
CA ASP A 45 -11.18 1.55 -8.01
C ASP A 45 -10.46 2.81 -7.51
N VAL A 46 -10.23 2.91 -6.19
CA VAL A 46 -9.38 3.93 -5.57
C VAL A 46 -8.22 3.28 -4.84
N ALA A 47 -7.05 3.92 -4.88
CA ALA A 47 -5.88 3.45 -4.16
C ALA A 47 -5.96 3.88 -2.69
N LEU A 48 -5.64 2.96 -1.77
CA LEU A 48 -5.57 3.23 -0.33
C LEU A 48 -4.14 3.59 0.11
N ASP A 49 -3.15 2.88 -0.42
CA ASP A 49 -1.72 3.14 -0.28
C ASP A 49 -0.97 2.31 -1.36
N ARG A 50 0.35 2.41 -1.40
CA ARG A 50 1.25 1.60 -2.22
C ARG A 50 2.20 0.76 -1.37
N VAL A 51 2.48 -0.45 -1.83
CA VAL A 51 3.58 -1.29 -1.36
C VAL A 51 4.78 -1.09 -2.29
N HIS A 52 5.93 -0.78 -1.71
CA HIS A 52 7.18 -0.73 -2.45
C HIS A 52 7.66 -2.16 -2.75
N PHE A 53 7.92 -2.47 -4.02
CA PHE A 53 8.39 -3.79 -4.43
C PHE A 53 9.91 -3.78 -4.68
N ASP A 54 10.61 -4.76 -4.11
CA ASP A 54 12.02 -5.01 -4.37
C ASP A 54 12.14 -6.02 -5.54
N PRO A 55 12.58 -5.59 -6.73
CA PRO A 55 12.70 -6.49 -7.88
C PRO A 55 13.86 -7.48 -7.79
N ILE A 56 14.83 -7.25 -6.90
CA ILE A 56 15.96 -8.15 -6.67
C ILE A 56 15.52 -9.29 -5.73
N ALA A 57 14.89 -8.91 -4.62
CA ALA A 57 14.39 -9.87 -3.63
C ALA A 57 13.03 -10.51 -4.01
N LYS A 58 12.37 -9.98 -5.04
CA LYS A 58 11.02 -10.38 -5.48
C LYS A 58 10.01 -10.36 -4.34
N SER A 59 10.02 -9.29 -3.55
CA SER A 59 9.19 -9.18 -2.34
C SER A 59 8.94 -7.72 -1.95
N PRO A 60 7.98 -7.45 -1.04
CA PRO A 60 7.79 -6.11 -0.47
C PRO A 60 9.02 -5.60 0.26
N SER A 61 9.33 -4.32 0.08
CA SER A 61 10.26 -3.59 0.93
C SER A 61 9.53 -2.91 2.10
N PRO A 62 10.23 -2.59 3.21
CA PRO A 62 9.62 -1.86 4.31
C PRO A 62 9.11 -0.50 3.85
N LYS A 63 7.95 -0.05 4.36
CA LYS A 63 7.30 1.20 3.95
C LYS A 63 8.20 2.43 4.03
N GLY A 64 9.07 2.50 5.04
CA GLY A 64 10.03 3.59 5.23
C GLY A 64 11.35 3.43 4.47
N ARG A 65 11.51 2.38 3.67
CA ARG A 65 12.74 2.06 2.94
C ARG A 65 12.42 1.51 1.54
N PRO A 66 11.98 2.37 0.61
CA PRO A 66 11.82 1.99 -0.79
C PRO A 66 13.15 1.54 -1.40
N VAL A 67 13.09 0.57 -2.31
CA VAL A 67 14.27 0.05 -3.03
C VAL A 67 14.37 0.73 -4.39
N HIS A 68 15.59 1.12 -4.74
CA HIS A 68 16.00 1.49 -6.09
C HIS A 68 16.94 0.38 -6.58
N ALA A 69 16.63 -0.21 -7.74
CA ALA A 69 17.40 -1.31 -8.30
C ALA A 69 17.99 -0.94 -9.66
N TRP A 70 19.18 -1.44 -9.98
CA TRP A 70 19.88 -1.19 -11.24
C TRP A 70 20.06 -2.48 -12.03
N GLY A 71 20.01 -2.38 -13.36
CA GLY A 71 20.32 -3.50 -14.25
C GLY A 71 19.34 -4.67 -14.18
N VAL A 72 18.13 -4.44 -13.67
CA VAL A 72 17.07 -5.46 -13.56
C VAL A 72 16.04 -5.27 -14.67
N SER A 73 15.65 -6.37 -15.31
CA SER A 73 14.49 -6.43 -16.19
C SER A 73 13.29 -6.89 -15.38
N VAL A 74 12.16 -6.18 -15.47
CA VAL A 74 11.00 -6.42 -14.62
C VAL A 74 9.78 -6.65 -15.51
N ASP A 75 9.15 -7.81 -15.35
CA ASP A 75 7.87 -8.11 -15.98
C ASP A 75 6.72 -7.68 -15.05
N ARG A 76 5.81 -6.86 -15.58
CA ARG A 76 4.62 -6.39 -14.84
C ARG A 76 3.73 -7.55 -14.40
N ALA A 77 3.55 -8.57 -15.24
CA ALA A 77 2.68 -9.69 -14.93
C ALA A 77 3.24 -10.52 -13.76
N GLU A 78 4.57 -10.71 -13.74
CA GLU A 78 5.26 -11.35 -12.62
C GLU A 78 5.07 -10.56 -11.31
N VAL A 79 5.24 -9.23 -11.34
CA VAL A 79 5.04 -8.39 -10.14
C VAL A 79 3.62 -8.53 -9.60
N VAL A 80 2.60 -8.48 -10.47
CA VAL A 80 1.19 -8.68 -10.05
C VAL A 80 1.00 -10.04 -9.39
N SER A 81 1.47 -11.12 -10.05
CA SER A 81 1.31 -12.47 -9.52
C SER A 81 1.96 -12.66 -8.15
N ILE A 82 3.17 -12.12 -7.95
CA ILE A 82 3.85 -12.17 -6.65
C ILE A 82 3.05 -11.40 -5.60
N MET A 83 2.60 -10.19 -5.95
CA MET A 83 1.90 -9.31 -5.02
C MET A 83 0.52 -9.83 -4.64
N GLU A 84 -0.16 -10.58 -5.51
CA GLU A 84 -1.38 -11.31 -5.18
C GLU A 84 -1.15 -12.39 -4.11
N GLN A 85 0.02 -13.03 -4.09
CA GLN A 85 0.36 -13.98 -3.00
C GLN A 85 0.70 -13.23 -1.71
N VAL A 86 1.47 -12.14 -1.81
CA VAL A 86 1.77 -11.26 -0.66
C VAL A 86 0.49 -10.75 -0.01
N LEU A 87 -0.50 -10.32 -0.82
CA LEU A 87 -1.78 -9.80 -0.34
C LEU A 87 -2.50 -10.78 0.59
N LYS A 88 -2.46 -12.08 0.28
CA LYS A 88 -3.06 -13.15 1.10
C LYS A 88 -2.35 -13.33 2.45
N GLU A 89 -1.09 -12.92 2.54
CA GLU A 89 -0.28 -12.99 3.76
C GLU A 89 -0.28 -11.68 4.56
N LEU A 90 -0.89 -10.60 4.05
CA LEU A 90 -0.98 -9.35 4.78
C LEU A 90 -1.83 -9.51 6.03
N ARG A 91 -1.38 -8.88 7.10
CA ARG A 91 -2.16 -8.75 8.34
C ARG A 91 -2.26 -7.31 8.77
N VAL A 92 -3.40 -6.98 9.36
CA VAL A 92 -3.58 -5.72 10.08
C VAL A 92 -2.77 -5.81 11.38
N VAL A 93 -1.98 -4.78 11.68
CA VAL A 93 -1.35 -4.63 12.98
C VAL A 93 -2.37 -4.04 13.95
N ASP A 94 -2.50 -4.62 15.14
CA ASP A 94 -3.43 -4.15 16.20
C ASP A 94 -2.90 -2.89 16.90
N ALA A 95 -2.55 -1.88 16.11
CA ALA A 95 -2.06 -0.59 16.56
C ALA A 95 -2.40 0.47 15.52
N VAL A 96 -2.57 1.71 15.97
CA VAL A 96 -2.81 2.86 15.10
C VAL A 96 -2.02 4.06 15.57
N GLU A 97 -1.71 4.95 14.63
CA GLU A 97 -1.21 6.28 14.92
C GLU A 97 -2.18 7.33 14.36
N PHE A 98 -2.32 8.46 15.03
CA PHE A 98 -3.11 9.57 14.51
C PHE A 98 -2.21 10.51 13.72
N ARG A 99 -2.57 10.84 12.47
CA ARG A 99 -1.77 11.74 11.61
C ARG A 99 -2.50 13.04 11.30
N LYS A 100 -1.75 14.13 11.42
CA LYS A 100 -2.07 15.47 10.92
C LYS A 100 -1.27 15.74 9.64
N PRO A 101 -1.77 16.57 8.71
CA PRO A 101 -2.95 17.43 8.82
C PRO A 101 -4.28 16.77 8.44
N GLU A 102 -4.30 15.54 7.93
CA GLU A 102 -5.54 14.93 7.43
C GLU A 102 -6.54 14.49 8.52
N ASP A 103 -6.19 14.66 9.79
CA ASP A 103 -6.99 14.26 10.96
C ASP A 103 -7.57 12.84 10.80
N CYS A 104 -6.67 11.88 10.58
CA CYS A 104 -7.00 10.49 10.31
C CYS A 104 -6.22 9.52 11.20
N TRP A 105 -6.79 8.33 11.41
CA TRP A 105 -6.06 7.19 11.95
C TRP A 105 -5.29 6.51 10.82
N VAL A 106 -4.06 6.10 11.10
CA VAL A 106 -3.26 5.27 10.20
C VAL A 106 -3.11 3.89 10.83
N VAL A 107 -3.58 2.89 10.09
CA VAL A 107 -3.53 1.49 10.44
C VAL A 107 -2.42 0.81 9.62
N PRO A 108 -1.35 0.32 10.24
CA PRO A 108 -0.29 -0.37 9.52
C PRO A 108 -0.73 -1.76 9.04
N LEU A 109 -0.37 -2.09 7.79
CA LEU A 109 -0.40 -3.46 7.29
C LEU A 109 1.01 -4.04 7.33
N ALA A 110 1.11 -5.28 7.80
CA ALA A 110 2.35 -6.01 7.87
C ALA A 110 2.37 -7.24 6.97
N TRP A 111 3.49 -7.45 6.31
CA TRP A 111 3.85 -8.70 5.65
C TRP A 111 5.05 -9.31 6.36
N LYS A 112 4.96 -10.57 6.81
CA LYS A 112 5.98 -11.22 7.65
C LYS A 112 6.39 -10.34 8.84
N VAL A 113 7.57 -9.72 8.86
CA VAL A 113 8.03 -8.85 9.96
C VAL A 113 8.09 -7.37 9.56
N LEU A 114 7.58 -7.02 8.37
CA LEU A 114 7.72 -5.68 7.78
C LEU A 114 6.37 -4.96 7.77
N ILE A 115 6.34 -3.70 8.18
CA ILE A 115 5.25 -2.79 7.82
C ILE A 115 5.45 -2.38 6.37
N VAL A 116 4.46 -2.64 5.52
CA VAL A 116 4.55 -2.46 4.07
C VAL A 116 3.55 -1.45 3.52
N ALA A 117 2.50 -1.11 4.28
CA ALA A 117 1.51 -0.11 3.91
C ALA A 117 0.86 0.53 5.16
N HIS A 118 0.25 1.69 4.95
CA HIS A 118 -0.46 2.51 5.92
C HIS A 118 -1.84 2.88 5.39
N ILE A 119 -2.89 2.24 5.91
CA ILE A 119 -4.26 2.53 5.50
C ILE A 119 -4.81 3.66 6.38
N LYS A 120 -5.26 4.74 5.73
CA LYS A 120 -5.89 5.88 6.42
C LYS A 120 -7.37 5.61 6.67
N VAL A 121 -7.85 6.01 7.83
CA VAL A 121 -9.27 5.93 8.25
C VAL A 121 -9.67 7.26 8.86
N THR A 122 -10.90 7.70 8.63
CA THR A 122 -11.47 8.93 9.22
C THR A 122 -11.28 8.98 10.74
N SER A 123 -11.24 10.18 11.32
CA SER A 123 -11.01 10.38 12.77
C SER A 123 -12.01 9.67 13.69
N ASP A 124 -13.22 9.40 13.23
CA ASP A 124 -14.25 8.62 13.94
C ASP A 124 -14.07 7.10 13.83
N GLY A 125 -13.17 6.65 12.94
CA GLY A 125 -12.79 5.26 12.69
C GLY A 125 -13.70 4.51 11.72
N THR A 126 -14.59 5.19 10.99
CA THR A 126 -15.69 4.52 10.26
C THR A 126 -15.46 4.32 8.76
N GLN A 127 -14.59 5.10 8.13
CA GLN A 127 -14.41 5.10 6.67
C GLN A 127 -12.95 5.08 6.27
N LEU A 128 -12.61 4.27 5.27
CA LEU A 128 -11.30 4.32 4.62
C LEU A 128 -11.14 5.66 3.90
N VAL A 129 -9.96 6.24 4.01
CA VAL A 129 -9.60 7.48 3.31
C VAL A 129 -8.71 7.12 2.13
N PRO A 130 -9.14 7.36 0.88
CA PRO A 130 -8.33 7.09 -0.29
C PRO A 130 -7.08 7.97 -0.36
N ASP A 131 -6.01 7.43 -0.95
CA ASP A 131 -4.90 8.23 -1.44
C ASP A 131 -5.28 8.78 -2.83
N TYR A 132 -5.84 9.99 -2.85
CA TYR A 132 -6.26 10.64 -4.09
C TYR A 132 -5.10 10.92 -5.05
N HIS A 133 -3.89 11.17 -4.53
CA HIS A 133 -2.72 11.42 -5.36
C HIS A 133 -2.28 10.13 -6.07
N LEU A 134 -2.13 9.05 -5.30
CA LEU A 134 -1.83 7.73 -5.85
C LEU A 134 -2.94 7.23 -6.77
N THR A 135 -4.20 7.50 -6.45
CA THR A 135 -5.33 7.13 -7.33
C THR A 135 -5.20 7.83 -8.70
N ALA A 136 -4.88 9.13 -8.71
CA ALA A 136 -4.68 9.87 -9.94
C ALA A 136 -3.45 9.37 -10.72
N GLU A 137 -2.37 9.03 -10.01
CA GLU A 137 -1.16 8.44 -10.59
C GLU A 137 -1.42 7.07 -11.21
N MET A 138 -2.01 6.15 -10.46
CA MET A 138 -2.42 4.81 -10.92
C MET A 138 -3.23 4.88 -12.21
N ARG A 139 -4.19 5.80 -12.30
CA ARG A 139 -5.02 5.98 -13.50
C ARG A 139 -4.23 6.43 -14.73
N ARG A 140 -3.17 7.24 -14.55
CA ARG A 140 -2.29 7.65 -15.66
C ARG A 140 -1.44 6.50 -16.17
N PHE A 141 -1.07 5.56 -15.30
CA PHE A 141 -0.27 4.38 -15.66
C PHE A 141 -1.13 3.22 -16.18
N ALA A 142 -2.41 3.14 -15.79
CA ALA A 142 -3.36 2.14 -16.28
C ALA A 142 -3.78 2.35 -17.74
N SER A 143 -3.59 3.55 -18.30
CA SER A 143 -3.95 3.90 -19.68
C SER A 143 -2.85 3.60 -20.72
N TRP A 144 -1.85 2.78 -20.39
CA TRP A 144 -0.76 2.36 -21.26
C TRP A 144 -0.66 0.85 -21.37
#